data_AF-A0A165MYF9-F1
#
_entry.id   AF-A0A165MYF9-F1
#
_cell.length_a   1.000
_cell.length_b   1.000
_cell.length_c   1.000
_cell.angle_alpha   90.00
_cell.angle_beta   90.00
_cell.angle_gamma   90.00
#
_symmetry.space_group_name_H-M   'P 1'
#
loop_
_entity.id
_entity.type
_entity.pdbx_description
1 polymer ?
#
loop_
_entity_poly.entity_id
_entity_poly.type
_entity_poly.pdbx_seq_one_letter_code
_entity_poly.pdbx_strand_id
1 'polypeptide(L)'
;MTLRGPIDHPVENQRPADPPETIQAPLETMPTSSFSSTNVHSALYDFGQNELYVRYLRDGPDAIYRYWSVGAQTWSGLVDAGSKGGYINRNIAYDFPYTLLTKGDFPQRGHGLDNDLARRFVTTP
;
A
#
# COMPACT_ATOMS: atom_id res chain seq x y z
N MET A 1 9.96 -3.46 22.38
CA MET A 1 9.71 -2.37 21.42
C MET A 1 8.21 -2.37 21.18
N THR A 2 7.46 -1.44 21.79
CA THR A 2 6.00 -1.46 21.76
C THR A 2 5.52 -0.97 20.40
N LEU A 3 4.85 -1.82 19.63
CA LEU A 3 4.18 -1.40 18.39
C LEU A 3 3.22 -0.26 18.75
N ARG A 4 3.38 0.91 18.12
CA ARG A 4 2.33 1.94 18.17
C ARG A 4 1.09 1.32 17.54
N GLY A 5 -0.08 1.57 18.14
CA GLY A 5 -1.35 0.97 17.72
C GLY A 5 -1.60 1.10 16.21
N PRO A 6 -2.44 0.22 15.65
CA PRO A 6 -2.69 0.18 14.21
C PRO A 6 -3.14 1.56 13.70
N ILE A 7 -2.75 1.89 12.47
CA ILE A 7 -3.28 3.09 11.81
C ILE A 7 -4.80 2.91 11.68
N ASP A 8 -5.54 3.85 12.26
CA ASP A 8 -6.99 3.88 12.17
C ASP A 8 -7.42 4.20 10.73
N HIS A 9 -8.42 3.47 10.25
CA HIS A 9 -9.02 3.64 8.94
C HIS A 9 -10.53 3.75 9.12
N PRO A 10 -11.15 4.83 8.65
CA PRO A 10 -12.57 5.02 8.82
C PRO A 10 -13.33 4.08 7.89
N VAL A 11 -14.27 3.32 8.46
CA VAL A 11 -15.06 2.31 7.74
C VAL A 11 -15.87 2.88 6.58
N GLU A 12 -16.20 4.18 6.61
CA GLU A 12 -16.91 4.89 5.54
C GLU A 12 -16.09 5.01 4.24
N ASN A 13 -14.76 4.98 4.33
CA ASN A 13 -13.87 4.99 3.18
C ASN A 13 -13.60 3.59 2.63
N GLN A 14 -13.99 2.55 3.36
CA GLN A 14 -13.76 1.18 2.93
C GLN A 14 -14.67 0.81 1.75
N ARG A 15 -14.07 0.27 0.70
CA ARG A 15 -14.75 -0.31 -0.45
C ARG A 15 -14.40 -1.80 -0.56
N PRO A 16 -15.29 -2.64 -1.12
CA PRO A 16 -14.95 -4.02 -1.42
C PRO A 16 -13.82 -4.07 -2.46
N ALA A 17 -12.93 -5.06 -2.33
CA ALA A 17 -11.98 -5.42 -3.38
C ALA A 17 -12.71 -6.11 -4.54
N ASP A 18 -12.18 -5.98 -5.76
CA ASP A 18 -12.66 -6.72 -6.94
C ASP A 18 -11.50 -7.58 -7.48
N PRO A 19 -11.19 -8.73 -6.83
CA PRO A 19 -10.10 -9.58 -7.24
C PRO A 19 -10.41 -10.30 -8.59
N PRO A 20 -9.39 -10.58 -9.43
CA PRO A 20 -7.96 -10.44 -9.14
C PRO A 20 -7.44 -9.01 -9.28
N GLU A 21 -6.75 -8.55 -8.24
CA GLU A 21 -6.13 -7.22 -8.23
C GLU A 21 -4.92 -7.20 -9.17
N THR A 22 -4.90 -6.23 -10.09
CA THR A 22 -3.81 -6.07 -11.06
C THR A 22 -3.20 -4.69 -10.89
N ILE A 23 -1.88 -4.65 -10.67
CA ILE A 23 -1.10 -3.41 -10.64
C ILE A 23 -0.68 -3.11 -12.08
N GLN A 24 -1.12 -1.99 -12.66
CA GLN A 24 -1.16 -1.79 -14.12
C GLN A 24 -0.04 -0.91 -14.69
N ALA A 25 0.49 0.07 -13.95
CA ALA A 25 1.58 0.90 -14.48
C ALA A 25 2.89 0.10 -14.66
N PRO A 26 3.82 0.58 -15.52
CA PRO A 26 5.11 -0.07 -15.69
C PRO A 26 5.82 -0.10 -14.34
N LEU A 27 5.85 -1.29 -13.72
CA LEU A 27 6.34 -1.50 -12.37
C LEU A 27 7.82 -1.13 -12.21
N GLU A 28 8.58 -1.13 -13.30
CA GLU A 28 9.96 -0.62 -13.40
C GLU A 28 10.08 0.88 -13.09
N THR A 29 8.98 1.63 -13.24
CA THR A 29 8.86 3.05 -12.90
C THR A 29 8.11 3.29 -11.58
N MET A 30 7.63 2.22 -10.93
CA MET A 30 6.99 2.36 -9.63
C MET A 30 8.04 2.49 -8.55
N PRO A 31 8.15 3.66 -7.90
CA PRO A 31 9.05 3.82 -6.79
C PRO A 31 8.54 2.94 -5.65
N THR A 32 9.38 1.98 -5.26
CA THR A 32 9.18 1.23 -4.04
C THR A 32 10.00 1.89 -2.94
N SER A 33 9.44 1.94 -1.74
CA SER A 33 10.22 2.34 -0.58
C SER A 33 9.91 1.40 0.57
N SER A 34 10.94 0.71 1.02
CA SER A 34 10.94 0.02 2.31
C SER A 34 11.19 1.07 3.38
N PHE A 35 10.36 1.09 4.42
CA PHE A 35 10.40 2.13 5.42
C PHE A 35 10.92 1.59 6.76
N SER A 36 11.77 2.35 7.44
CA SER A 36 12.08 2.11 8.86
C SER A 36 10.94 2.63 9.75
N SER A 37 9.74 2.07 9.59
CA SER A 37 8.56 2.46 10.38
C SER A 37 8.09 1.30 11.25
N THR A 38 7.56 1.62 12.43
CA THR A 38 7.07 0.62 13.39
C THR A 38 5.76 -0.03 12.96
N ASN A 39 5.04 0.54 12.00
CA ASN A 39 3.74 0.04 11.55
C ASN A 39 3.58 -0.05 10.02
N VAL A 40 4.53 0.46 9.25
CA VAL A 40 4.51 0.40 7.78
C VAL A 40 5.75 -0.35 7.29
N HIS A 41 5.55 -1.41 6.54
CA HIS A 41 6.63 -2.21 5.95
C HIS A 41 7.15 -1.54 4.67
N SER A 42 6.25 -1.34 3.72
CA SER A 42 6.59 -0.84 2.38
C SER A 42 5.39 -0.18 1.72
N ALA A 43 5.64 0.65 0.71
CA ALA A 43 4.61 1.13 -0.19
C ALA A 43 5.05 1.06 -1.66
N LEU A 44 4.06 1.01 -2.54
CA LEU A 44 4.17 0.95 -3.99
C LEU A 44 3.12 1.92 -4.57
N TYR A 45 3.49 2.68 -5.58
CA TYR A 45 2.59 3.66 -6.21
C TYR A 45 2.45 3.42 -7.72
N ASP A 46 1.22 3.27 -8.18
CA ASP A 46 0.83 3.15 -9.59
C ASP A 46 0.50 4.53 -10.15
N PHE A 47 1.43 5.11 -10.94
CA PHE A 47 1.23 6.39 -11.61
C PHE A 47 0.15 6.37 -12.70
N GLY A 48 -0.16 5.19 -13.26
CA GLY A 48 -1.15 5.05 -14.33
C GLY A 48 -2.58 5.19 -13.80
N GLN A 49 -2.85 4.59 -12.64
CA GLN A 49 -4.17 4.60 -12.00
C GLN A 49 -4.29 5.60 -10.82
N ASN A 50 -3.19 6.22 -10.40
CA ASN A 50 -3.10 7.03 -9.18
C ASN A 50 -3.52 6.23 -7.94
N GLU A 51 -2.90 5.07 -7.79
CA GLU A 51 -3.21 4.13 -6.73
C GLU A 51 -1.99 3.89 -5.85
N LEU A 52 -2.23 3.93 -4.55
CA LEU A 52 -1.21 3.69 -3.55
C LEU A 52 -1.48 2.36 -2.87
N TYR A 53 -0.49 1.47 -2.91
CA TYR A 53 -0.50 0.23 -2.15
C TYR A 53 0.42 0.39 -0.94
N VAL A 54 -0.09 0.13 0.26
CA VAL A 54 0.68 0.17 1.50
C VAL A 54 0.58 -1.16 2.20
N ARG A 55 1.74 -1.72 2.56
CA ARG A 55 1.82 -2.93 3.38
C ARG A 55 2.11 -2.53 4.82
N TYR A 56 1.18 -2.87 5.71
CA TYR A 56 1.29 -2.61 7.14
C TYR A 56 1.80 -3.83 7.88
N LEU A 57 2.70 -3.58 8.84
CA LEU A 57 3.12 -4.57 9.82
C LEU A 57 1.98 -4.81 10.80
N ARG A 58 1.67 -6.09 11.06
CA ARG A 58 0.67 -6.52 12.05
C ARG A 58 1.27 -7.63 12.91
N ASP A 59 0.65 -7.93 14.05
CA ASP A 59 1.01 -9.10 14.87
C ASP A 59 0.73 -10.45 14.18
N GLY A 60 0.05 -10.43 13.01
CA GLY A 60 -0.26 -11.57 12.14
C GLY A 60 0.17 -11.31 10.69
N PRO A 61 -0.46 -11.97 9.70
CA PRO A 61 -0.17 -11.71 8.29
C PRO A 61 -0.26 -10.21 7.97
N ASP A 62 0.69 -9.71 7.19
CA ASP A 62 0.66 -8.31 6.77
C ASP A 62 -0.63 -7.99 6.03
N ALA A 63 -1.11 -6.77 6.25
CA ALA A 63 -2.29 -6.25 5.60
C ALA A 63 -1.86 -5.29 4.49
N ILE A 64 -2.31 -5.55 3.27
CA ILE A 64 -2.07 -4.65 2.13
C ILE A 64 -3.31 -3.79 1.97
N TYR A 65 -3.15 -2.48 1.92
CA TYR A 65 -4.22 -1.54 1.64
C TYR A 65 -3.96 -0.92 0.28
N ARG A 66 -5.00 -0.88 -0.56
CA ARG A 66 -5.01 -0.10 -1.80
C ARG A 66 -5.84 1.14 -1.55
N TYR A 67 -5.30 2.31 -1.89
CA TYR A 67 -6.01 3.59 -1.88
C TYR A 67 -6.16 4.09 -3.30
N TRP A 68 -7.36 4.58 -3.63
CA TRP A 68 -7.65 5.15 -4.95
C TRP A 68 -7.49 6.66 -4.97
N SER A 69 -7.20 7.18 -6.17
CA SER A 69 -7.16 8.62 -6.44
C SER A 69 -6.13 9.38 -5.59
N VAL A 70 -5.09 8.69 -5.13
CA VAL A 70 -3.99 9.29 -4.38
C VAL A 70 -3.10 10.00 -5.39
N GLY A 71 -2.91 11.32 -5.27
CA GLY A 71 -2.07 12.06 -6.20
C GLY A 71 -0.56 11.82 -5.98
N ALA A 72 0.23 12.04 -7.04
CA ALA A 72 1.69 11.89 -7.00
C ALA A 72 2.39 12.76 -5.93
N GLN A 73 1.80 13.92 -5.58
CA GLN A 73 2.31 14.76 -4.50
C GLN A 73 2.15 14.09 -3.13
N THR A 74 1.02 13.41 -2.89
CA THR A 74 0.78 12.64 -1.66
C THR A 74 1.77 11.49 -1.55
N TRP A 75 2.09 10.84 -2.68
CA TRP A 75 3.16 9.85 -2.75
C TRP A 75 4.52 10.43 -2.36
N SER A 76 4.95 11.54 -2.98
CA SER A 76 6.24 12.18 -2.65
C SER A 76 6.32 12.53 -1.17
N GLY A 77 5.26 13.13 -0.62
CA GLY A 77 5.21 13.47 0.80
C GLY A 77 5.29 12.24 1.72
N LEU A 78 4.71 11.10 1.32
CA LEU A 78 4.86 9.85 2.06
C LEU A 78 6.32 9.38 2.05
N VAL A 79 6.99 9.40 0.89
CA VAL A 79 8.40 9.00 0.75
C VAL A 79 9.32 9.88 1.61
N ASP A 80 9.07 11.19 1.64
CA ASP A 80 9.91 12.16 2.36
C ASP A 80 9.61 12.24 3.86
N ALA A 81 8.42 11.80 4.30
CA ALA A 81 8.01 11.95 5.69
C ALA A 81 8.91 11.19 6.70
N GLY A 82 9.37 11.88 7.75
CA GLY A 82 10.12 11.25 8.84
C GLY A 82 9.32 10.22 9.66
N SER A 83 7.97 10.24 9.57
CA SER A 83 7.10 9.22 10.16
C SER A 83 6.00 8.80 9.17
N LYS A 84 6.13 7.60 8.62
CA LYS A 84 5.19 7.06 7.63
C LYS A 84 3.80 6.88 8.21
N GLY A 85 3.68 6.21 9.35
CA GLY A 85 2.38 6.01 9.99
C GLY A 85 1.67 7.33 10.33
N GLY A 86 2.41 8.34 10.81
CA GLY A 86 1.84 9.66 11.08
C GLY A 86 1.46 10.45 9.82
N TYR A 87 2.18 10.27 8.73
CA TYR A 87 1.82 10.87 7.44
C TYR A 87 0.55 10.23 6.87
N ILE A 88 0.48 8.90 6.83
CA ILE A 88 -0.67 8.15 6.34
C ILE A 88 -1.92 8.52 7.11
N ASN A 89 -1.84 8.54 8.46
CA ASN A 89 -2.98 8.88 9.28
C ASN A 89 -3.52 10.29 8.98
N ARG A 90 -2.65 11.26 8.72
CA ARG A 90 -3.07 12.66 8.51
C ARG A 90 -3.45 13.05 7.08
N ASN A 91 -3.00 12.29 6.09
CA ASN A 91 -3.10 12.71 4.69
C ASN A 91 -3.61 11.61 3.75
N ILE A 92 -3.90 10.40 4.28
CA ILE A 92 -4.25 9.25 3.44
C ILE A 92 -5.46 8.49 4.00
N ALA A 93 -5.35 7.94 5.21
CA ALA A 93 -6.33 6.99 5.74
C ALA A 93 -7.76 7.57 5.82
N TYR A 94 -7.89 8.84 6.18
CA TYR A 94 -9.18 9.52 6.30
C TYR A 94 -9.66 10.19 5.01
N ASP A 95 -8.78 10.37 4.03
CA ASP A 95 -9.06 11.20 2.86
C ASP A 95 -9.36 10.39 1.61
N PHE A 96 -8.84 9.16 1.52
CA PHE A 96 -8.98 8.33 0.33
C PHE A 96 -9.80 7.07 0.60
N PRO A 97 -10.66 6.68 -0.36
CA PRO A 97 -11.26 5.37 -0.35
C PRO A 97 -10.18 4.29 -0.37
N TYR A 98 -10.43 3.18 0.33
CA TYR A 98 -9.48 2.09 0.40
C TYR A 98 -10.14 0.71 0.39
N THR A 99 -9.36 -0.31 0.03
CA THR A 99 -9.73 -1.71 0.29
C THR A 99 -8.60 -2.45 1.00
N LEU A 100 -8.98 -3.50 1.71
CA LEU A 100 -8.08 -4.42 2.36
C LEU A 100 -7.83 -5.61 1.43
N LEU A 101 -6.55 -5.86 1.17
CA LEU A 101 -6.05 -6.93 0.33
C LEU A 101 -5.14 -7.85 1.13
N THR A 102 -5.13 -9.10 0.72
CA THR A 102 -4.22 -10.16 1.17
C THR A 102 -3.33 -10.57 0.01
N LYS A 103 -2.29 -11.37 0.30
CA LYS A 103 -1.44 -11.95 -0.76
C LYS A 103 -2.24 -12.79 -1.77
N GLY A 104 -3.38 -13.35 -1.36
CA GLY A 104 -4.23 -14.20 -2.21
C GLY A 104 -5.08 -13.43 -3.23
N ASP A 105 -5.26 -12.12 -3.03
CA ASP A 105 -6.06 -11.27 -3.93
C ASP A 105 -5.28 -10.88 -5.20
N PHE A 106 -3.96 -11.10 -5.21
CA PHE A 106 -3.11 -10.87 -6.36
C PHE A 106 -2.94 -12.16 -7.18
N PRO A 107 -3.01 -12.09 -8.52
CA PRO A 107 -2.85 -13.27 -9.37
C PRO A 107 -1.44 -13.85 -9.22
N GLN A 108 -1.34 -15.15 -8.92
CA GLN A 108 -0.05 -15.84 -8.77
C GLN A 108 0.74 -15.98 -10.08
N ARG A 109 0.06 -15.78 -11.23
CA ARG A 109 0.61 -15.83 -12.60
C ARG A 109 -0.17 -14.87 -13.50
N GLY A 110 0.50 -14.15 -14.40
CA GLY A 110 -0.14 -13.29 -15.39
C GLY A 110 -0.38 -11.86 -14.89
N HIS A 111 0.04 -10.88 -15.71
CA HIS A 111 -0.13 -9.43 -15.74
C HIS A 111 0.02 -8.60 -14.44
N GLY A 112 -0.31 -9.10 -13.24
CA GLY A 112 -0.22 -8.37 -11.98
C GLY A 112 1.06 -8.61 -11.16
N LEU A 113 1.56 -9.87 -11.10
CA LEU A 113 2.80 -10.26 -10.39
C LEU A 113 3.92 -10.76 -11.32
N ASP A 114 3.73 -10.65 -12.64
CA ASP A 114 4.77 -11.01 -13.61
C ASP A 114 6.00 -10.12 -13.46
N ASN A 115 5.85 -8.95 -12.84
CA ASN A 115 6.94 -8.08 -12.47
C ASN A 115 7.53 -8.42 -11.07
N ASP A 116 8.85 -8.53 -11.00
CA ASP A 116 9.60 -8.83 -9.77
C ASP A 116 9.35 -7.84 -8.62
N LEU A 117 9.07 -6.55 -8.89
CA LEU A 117 8.84 -5.54 -7.85
C LEU A 117 7.50 -5.73 -7.15
N ALA A 118 6.40 -5.92 -7.88
CA ALA A 118 5.09 -6.23 -7.29
C ALA A 118 5.16 -7.55 -6.51
N ARG A 119 5.82 -8.57 -7.09
CA ARG A 119 6.03 -9.85 -6.41
C ARG A 119 6.78 -9.67 -5.10
N ARG A 120 7.88 -8.93 -5.09
CA ARG A 120 8.66 -8.64 -3.87
C ARG A 120 7.84 -7.85 -2.85
N PHE A 121 7.12 -6.82 -3.27
CA PHE A 121 6.23 -6.05 -2.40
C PHE A 121 5.23 -6.95 -1.65
N VAL A 122 4.60 -7.90 -2.35
CA VAL A 122 3.62 -8.82 -1.77
C VAL A 122 4.27 -9.95 -0.96
N THR A 123 5.42 -10.48 -1.39
CA THR A 123 5.96 -11.76 -0.88
C THR A 123 7.13 -11.63 0.08
N THR A 124 7.96 -10.59 -0.03
CA THR A 124 9.17 -10.41 0.81
C THR A 124 8.78 -10.33 2.28
N PRO A 125 9.35 -11.12 3.19
CA PRO A 125 9.00 -11.08 4.62
C PRO A 125 9.25 -9.71 5.23
#